data_AF-A0A945AI71-F1
#
_entry.id   AF-A0A945AI71-F1
#
_cell.length_a   1.000
_cell.length_b   1.000
_cell.length_c   1.000
_cell.angle_alpha   90.00
_cell.angle_beta   90.00
_cell.angle_gamma   90.00
#
_symmetry.space_group_name_H-M   'P 1'
#
loop_
_entity.id
_entity.type
_entity.pdbx_description
1 polymer ?
#
loop_
_entity_poly.entity_id
_entity_poly.type
_entity_poly.pdbx_seq_one_letter_code
_entity_poly.pdbx_strand_id
1 'polypeptide(L)'
;LKAYDQALQLNPTYTEAIEYRAEAYFELGRIRDAQKAYQLLASLNKPHASRLLEFAEKWVDGHADAEVQARISKWVKVKREELGDVKEWIEKW
;
A
#
# COMPACT_ATOMS: atom_id res chain seq x y z
N LEU A 1 3.25 13.79 9.30
CA LEU A 1 4.16 12.62 9.34
C LEU A 1 4.90 12.45 10.68
N LYS A 2 5.42 13.53 11.30
CA LYS A 2 6.17 13.46 12.57
C LYS A 2 5.53 12.60 13.67
N ALA A 3 4.21 12.68 13.86
CA ALA A 3 3.50 11.85 14.85
C ALA A 3 3.61 10.35 14.55
N TYR A 4 3.45 9.94 13.28
CA TYR A 4 3.66 8.56 12.87
C TYR A 4 5.13 8.17 12.98
N ASP A 5 6.08 9.07 12.70
CA ASP A 5 7.51 8.79 12.88
C ASP A 5 7.82 8.50 14.35
N GLN A 6 7.26 9.27 15.30
CA GLN A 6 7.39 9.01 16.74
C GLN A 6 6.72 7.69 17.14
N ALA A 7 5.53 7.40 16.63
CA ALA A 7 4.84 6.13 16.92
C ALA A 7 5.68 4.93 16.44
N LEU A 8 6.29 5.03 15.27
CA LEU A 8 7.15 3.98 14.69
C LEU A 8 8.54 3.89 15.33
N GLN A 9 9.02 4.96 15.97
CA GLN A 9 10.21 4.88 16.83
C GLN A 9 9.94 4.07 18.10
N LEU A 10 8.75 4.22 18.69
CA LEU A 10 8.33 3.48 19.88
C LEU A 10 7.95 2.02 19.55
N ASN A 11 7.26 1.82 18.43
CA ASN A 11 6.87 0.49 17.94
C ASN A 11 7.01 0.42 16.41
N PRO A 12 8.12 -0.13 15.90
CA PRO A 12 8.38 -0.22 14.46
C PRO A 12 7.38 -1.08 13.68
N THR A 13 6.63 -1.95 14.36
CA THR A 13 5.64 -2.84 13.74
C THR A 13 4.20 -2.39 14.02
N TYR A 14 4.00 -1.13 14.44
CA TYR A 14 2.67 -0.60 14.68
C TYR A 14 1.92 -0.36 13.35
N THR A 15 1.13 -1.36 12.95
CA THR A 15 0.51 -1.46 11.63
C THR A 15 -0.38 -0.28 11.27
N GLU A 16 -1.14 0.26 12.21
CA GLU A 16 -2.00 1.43 12.03
C GLU A 16 -1.16 2.68 11.75
N ALA A 17 -0.05 2.88 12.46
CA ALA A 17 0.84 4.01 12.20
C ALA A 17 1.53 3.88 10.84
N ILE A 18 1.86 2.66 10.39
CA ILE A 18 2.40 2.41 9.05
C ILE A 18 1.34 2.73 7.98
N GLU A 19 0.12 2.23 8.15
CA GLU A 19 -1.02 2.46 7.25
C GLU A 19 -1.35 3.95 7.11
N TYR A 20 -1.65 4.65 8.21
CA TYR A 20 -2.02 6.07 8.15
C TYR A 20 -0.90 6.97 7.64
N ARG A 21 0.37 6.59 7.88
CA ARG A 21 1.52 7.29 7.28
C ARG A 21 1.59 7.07 5.77
N ALA A 22 1.25 5.87 5.30
CA ALA A 22 1.20 5.53 3.88
C ALA A 22 0.06 6.25 3.15
N GLU A 23 -1.13 6.33 3.75
CA GLU A 23 -2.24 7.14 3.24
C GLU A 23 -1.83 8.61 3.10
N ALA A 24 -1.20 9.17 4.14
CA ALA A 24 -0.65 10.53 4.08
C ALA A 24 0.45 10.68 3.00
N TYR A 25 1.19 9.62 2.68
CA TYR A 25 2.15 9.65 1.58
C TYR A 25 1.48 9.71 0.22
N PHE A 26 0.36 9.04 0.01
CA PHE A 26 -0.43 9.18 -1.22
C PHE A 26 -0.91 10.63 -1.40
N GLU A 27 -1.50 11.22 -0.36
CA GLU A 27 -1.98 12.60 -0.40
C GLU A 27 -0.86 13.64 -0.63
N LEU A 28 0.36 13.35 -0.17
CA LEU A 28 1.53 14.20 -0.40
C LEU A 28 2.24 13.94 -1.74
N GLY A 29 1.71 13.05 -2.59
CA GLY A 29 2.35 12.63 -3.84
C GLY A 29 3.63 11.80 -3.64
N ARG A 30 3.91 11.37 -2.41
CA ARG A 30 5.06 10.53 -2.02
C ARG A 30 4.77 9.05 -2.27
N ILE A 31 4.32 8.74 -3.48
CA ILE A 31 3.86 7.41 -3.90
C ILE A 31 4.86 6.30 -3.59
N ARG A 32 6.15 6.54 -3.86
CA ARG A 32 7.21 5.56 -3.60
C ARG A 32 7.31 5.18 -2.12
N ASP A 33 7.09 6.12 -1.22
CA ASP A 33 7.13 5.87 0.22
C ASP A 33 5.88 5.11 0.68
N ALA A 34 4.72 5.38 0.10
CA ALA A 34 3.50 4.61 0.34
C ALA A 34 3.67 3.14 -0.10
N GLN A 35 4.30 2.91 -1.27
CA GLN A 35 4.58 1.55 -1.76
C GLN A 35 5.57 0.78 -0.87
N LYS A 36 6.56 1.46 -0.27
CA LYS A 36 7.45 0.84 0.73
C LYS A 36 6.70 0.48 2.00
N ALA A 37 5.79 1.35 2.45
CA ALA A 37 4.94 1.05 3.60
C ALA A 37 4.01 -0.14 3.32
N TYR A 38 3.48 -0.27 2.11
CA TYR A 38 2.74 -1.46 1.68
C TYR A 38 3.59 -2.74 1.81
N GLN A 39 4.83 -2.73 1.34
CA GLN A 39 5.71 -3.90 1.45
C GLN A 39 5.92 -4.33 2.91
N LEU A 40 6.03 -3.37 3.82
CA LEU A 40 6.13 -3.62 5.26
C LEU A 40 4.81 -4.15 5.84
N LEU A 41 3.67 -3.59 5.45
CA LEU A 41 2.36 -4.10 5.88
C LEU A 41 2.10 -5.52 5.36
N ALA A 42 2.49 -5.82 4.11
CA ALA A 42 2.29 -7.13 3.53
C ALA A 42 3.06 -8.23 4.27
N SER A 43 4.22 -7.91 4.87
CA SER A 43 4.99 -8.85 5.69
C SER A 43 4.52 -8.93 7.15
N LEU A 44 3.95 -7.86 7.69
CA LEU A 44 3.51 -7.79 9.09
C LEU A 44 2.05 -8.21 9.28
N ASN A 45 1.14 -7.69 8.45
CA ASN A 45 -0.30 -7.79 8.62
C ASN A 45 -1.04 -7.59 7.29
N LYS A 46 -1.39 -8.71 6.65
CA LYS A 46 -2.10 -8.72 5.36
C LYS A 46 -3.41 -7.90 5.35
N PRO A 47 -4.28 -7.96 6.38
CA PRO A 47 -5.44 -7.06 6.46
C PRO A 47 -5.12 -5.58 6.30
N HIS A 48 -4.08 -5.06 6.97
CA HIS A 48 -3.69 -3.65 6.83
C HIS A 48 -3.10 -3.37 5.43
N ALA A 49 -2.36 -4.31 4.86
CA ALA A 49 -1.89 -4.21 3.48
C ALA A 49 -3.07 -4.12 2.49
N SER A 50 -4.13 -4.93 2.69
CA SER A 50 -5.36 -4.90 1.88
C SER A 50 -6.06 -3.55 1.99
N ARG A 51 -6.24 -3.03 3.20
CA ARG A 51 -6.84 -1.70 3.42
C ARG A 51 -6.06 -0.60 2.71
N LEU A 52 -4.74 -0.64 2.75
CA LEU A 52 -3.91 0.34 2.02
C LEU A 52 -4.09 0.22 0.49
N LEU A 53 -4.29 -0.98 -0.06
CA LEU A 53 -4.60 -1.14 -1.48
C LEU A 53 -6.00 -0.61 -1.84
N GLU A 54 -6.99 -0.84 -0.97
CA GLU A 54 -8.34 -0.26 -1.12
C GLU A 54 -8.31 1.27 -1.05
N PHE A 55 -7.50 1.84 -0.14
CA PHE A 55 -7.28 3.28 -0.08
C PHE A 55 -6.65 3.79 -1.38
N ALA A 56 -5.58 3.14 -1.86
CA ALA A 56 -4.89 3.56 -3.07
C ALA A 56 -5.79 3.52 -4.32
N GLU A 57 -6.69 2.54 -4.41
CA GLU A 57 -7.72 2.47 -5.46
C GLU A 57 -8.66 3.68 -5.39
N LYS A 58 -9.23 3.97 -4.22
CA LYS A 58 -10.13 5.13 -4.05
C LYS A 58 -9.42 6.47 -4.30
N TRP A 59 -8.19 6.59 -3.82
CA TRP A 59 -7.36 7.78 -4.02
C TRP A 59 -7.13 8.03 -5.51
N VAL A 60 -6.92 6.96 -6.29
CA VAL A 60 -6.64 7.08 -7.72
C VAL A 60 -7.84 7.52 -8.53
N ASP A 61 -9.04 7.03 -8.19
CA ASP A 61 -10.29 7.40 -8.86
C ASP A 61 -10.59 8.90 -8.75
N GLY A 62 -10.13 9.55 -7.66
CA GLY A 62 -10.25 10.99 -7.45
C GLY A 62 -9.06 11.82 -7.94
N HIS A 63 -7.99 11.21 -8.44
CA HIS A 63 -6.75 11.91 -8.78
C HIS A 63 -6.77 12.43 -10.22
N ALA A 64 -6.38 13.68 -10.47
CA ALA A 64 -6.52 14.29 -11.81
C ALA A 64 -5.50 13.82 -12.87
N ASP A 65 -4.37 13.25 -12.44
CA ASP A 65 -3.28 12.84 -13.33
C ASP A 65 -3.50 11.42 -13.87
N ALA A 66 -3.74 11.31 -15.18
CA ALA A 66 -4.00 10.04 -15.87
C ALA A 66 -2.80 9.06 -15.88
N GLU A 67 -1.56 9.56 -15.87
CA GLU A 67 -0.37 8.71 -15.79
C GLU A 67 -0.26 8.09 -14.40
N VAL A 68 -0.48 8.92 -13.37
CA VAL A 68 -0.54 8.45 -11.98
C VAL A 68 -1.66 7.46 -11.82
N GLN A 69 -2.84 7.71 -12.42
CA GLN A 69 -3.94 6.77 -12.44
C GLN A 69 -3.52 5.41 -13.00
N ALA A 70 -3.05 5.37 -14.24
CA ALA A 70 -2.65 4.14 -14.88
C ALA A 70 -1.58 3.37 -14.08
N ARG A 71 -0.60 4.08 -13.52
CA ARG A 71 0.48 3.48 -12.74
C ARG A 71 0.00 2.89 -11.41
N ILE A 72 -0.84 3.62 -10.68
CA ILE A 72 -1.36 3.16 -9.38
C ILE A 72 -2.39 2.06 -9.57
N SER A 73 -3.34 2.17 -10.50
CA SER A 73 -4.31 1.11 -10.77
C SER A 73 -3.61 -0.20 -11.18
N LYS A 74 -2.56 -0.11 -12.02
CA LYS A 74 -1.72 -1.27 -12.36
C LYS A 74 -1.04 -1.85 -11.13
N TRP A 75 -0.46 -1.01 -10.28
CA TRP A 75 0.21 -1.44 -9.05
C TRP A 75 -0.76 -2.10 -8.06
N VAL A 76 -1.93 -1.50 -7.81
CA VAL A 76 -2.97 -2.03 -6.92
C VAL A 76 -3.43 -3.41 -7.40
N LYS A 77 -3.71 -3.55 -8.70
CA LYS A 77 -4.11 -4.84 -9.29
C LYS A 77 -3.07 -5.93 -9.01
N VAL A 78 -1.81 -5.69 -9.37
CA VAL A 78 -0.71 -6.65 -9.16
C VAL A 78 -0.55 -7.00 -7.68
N LYS A 79 -0.62 -5.99 -6.80
CA LYS A 79 -0.41 -6.22 -5.36
C LYS A 79 -1.59 -6.92 -4.69
N ARG A 80 -2.82 -6.69 -5.15
CA ARG A 80 -4.01 -7.42 -4.69
C ARG A 80 -3.93 -8.90 -5.08
N GLU A 81 -3.50 -9.19 -6.30
CA GLU A 81 -3.23 -10.56 -6.78
C GLU A 81 -2.12 -11.21 -5.92
N GLU A 82 -0.98 -10.55 -5.73
CA GLU A 82 0.11 -11.08 -4.89
C GLU A 82 -0.28 -11.28 -3.40
N LEU A 83 -1.15 -10.43 -2.86
CA LEU A 83 -1.59 -10.48 -1.47
C LEU A 83 -2.62 -11.61 -1.24
N GLY A 84 -3.45 -11.88 -2.25
CA GLY A 84 -4.57 -12.82 -2.25
C GLY A 84 -4.29 -14.21 -2.84
N ASP A 85 -3.41 -14.35 -3.83
CA ASP A 85 -3.21 -15.60 -4.57
C ASP A 85 -1.75 -15.77 -5.07
N VAL A 86 -0.98 -16.58 -4.34
CA VAL A 86 -0.10 -17.59 -4.98
C VAL A 86 -0.94 -18.84 -5.26
N LYS A 87 -2.11 -18.68 -5.86
CA LYS A 87 -2.91 -19.79 -6.35
C LYS A 87 -3.11 -19.56 -7.85
N GLU A 88 -2.78 -20.61 -8.58
CA GLU A 88 -2.77 -20.74 -10.04
C GLU A 88 -1.41 -20.39 -10.70
N TRP A 89 -0.76 -21.43 -11.26
CA TRP A 89 0.33 -21.39 -12.25
C TRP A 89 1.81 -21.53 -11.81
N ILE A 90 2.11 -22.45 -10.89
CA ILE A 90 3.11 -23.48 -11.24
C ILE A 90 2.35 -24.75 -11.65
N GLU A 91 1.48 -24.64 -12.65
CA GLU A 91 1.14 -25.81 -13.46
C GLU A 91 2.15 -25.85 -14.60
N LYS A 92 3.18 -26.66 -14.38
CA LYS A 92 4.02 -27.18 -15.45
C LYS A 92 4.41 -28.63 -15.12
N TRP A 93 3.41 -29.50 -15.13
CA TRP A 93 3.52 -30.92 -15.50
C TRP A 93 2.27 -31.31 -16.25
#